data_AF-A0A0F9TMH0-F1
#
_entry.id   AF-A0A0F9TMH0-F1
#
_cell.length_a   1.000
_cell.length_b   1.000
_cell.length_c   1.000
_cell.angle_alpha   90.00
_cell.angle_beta   90.00
_cell.angle_gamma   90.00
#
_symmetry.space_group_name_H-M   'P 1'
#
loop_
_entity.id
_entity.type
_entity.pdbx_description
1 polymer ?
#
loop_
_entity_poly.entity_id
_entity_poly.type
_entity_poly.pdbx_seq_one_letter_code
_entity_poly.pdbx_strand_id
1 'polypeptide(L)'
;MNDLTDFYAERDKSNLKEMLDQQDKMSKEKKSKQTVTNLPFRPDLQQYFIPKYSSYKERLVKLSDHASDDAKLLFSALYVAHYLYFYTDDFTRNRKREFITVITKFVDFLNKYEFDSDSRINILKNFETYRVNVEKLKPQSTGLKVMTCTIREAIDFARFRCRLNDIEYGYLYTLTKTKPAPDDDVVQTTLTDWIGSHTWLRRDDVGIGHNLYTSLGSPKTVITSFRITIVTALREIQKAKDTLIHFFRSSGVTLDNLPEFQTENEFDSPREYQLFCRRYLLSVLNLLRTKYHEYNKDKKSIEFAFKLILSETILPRSQGYVYQCILSNEYINIWHNKQSIARTSKNDTTFSLSFLRELVLFANASSDLKPVPTCSAENICFCWIMAYQTVQPSDIFKLSSNDFKFIRRRNGEVTHIELEYFKGRSGRLHQVKSLETKTDIGKAILKYLQDKKISTKNNLHIESIIKLETGNGNPASQLFKLCGNELRDKIEKKLLSKRRQVCF
;
A
#
# COMPACT_ATOMS: atom_id res chain seq x y z
N MET A 1 -26.09 -27.61 50.06
CA MET A 1 -25.67 -28.02 48.70
C MET A 1 -26.60 -27.48 47.62
N ASN A 2 -27.87 -27.15 47.90
CA ASN A 2 -28.80 -26.65 46.88
C ASN A 2 -28.59 -25.16 46.50
N ASP A 3 -28.18 -24.29 47.43
CA ASP A 3 -28.06 -22.84 47.17
C ASP A 3 -26.99 -22.42 46.16
N LEU A 4 -25.92 -23.21 46.01
CA LEU A 4 -24.84 -22.88 45.05
C LEU A 4 -25.25 -23.18 43.61
N THR A 5 -26.01 -24.25 43.39
CA THR A 5 -26.49 -24.68 42.07
C THR A 5 -27.49 -23.69 41.48
N ASP A 6 -28.38 -23.13 42.30
CA ASP A 6 -29.35 -22.13 41.86
C ASP A 6 -28.68 -20.78 41.53
N PHE A 7 -27.65 -20.39 42.30
CA PHE A 7 -26.87 -19.18 42.02
C PHE A 7 -26.11 -19.25 40.68
N TYR A 8 -25.53 -20.41 40.33
CA TYR A 8 -24.87 -20.58 39.03
C TYR A 8 -25.88 -20.65 37.87
N ALA A 9 -27.04 -21.27 38.06
CA ALA A 9 -28.08 -21.38 37.04
C ALA A 9 -28.75 -20.02 36.71
N GLU A 10 -28.94 -19.15 37.72
CA GLU A 10 -29.45 -17.79 37.50
C GLU A 10 -28.41 -16.89 36.81
N ARG A 11 -27.12 -17.04 37.16
CA ARG A 11 -26.04 -16.27 36.54
C ARG A 11 -25.85 -16.64 35.06
N ASP A 12 -25.97 -17.91 34.71
CA ASP A 12 -25.88 -18.35 33.31
C ASP A 12 -27.09 -17.91 32.47
N LYS A 13 -28.30 -17.87 33.05
CA LYS A 13 -29.48 -17.29 32.39
C LYS A 13 -29.34 -15.78 32.19
N SER A 14 -28.76 -15.07 33.16
CA SER A 14 -28.49 -13.62 33.06
C SER A 14 -27.46 -13.33 31.97
N ASN A 15 -26.36 -14.10 31.93
CA ASN A 15 -25.32 -13.96 30.91
C ASN A 15 -25.84 -14.28 29.49
N LEU A 16 -26.69 -15.30 29.36
CA LEU A 16 -27.30 -15.64 28.08
C LEU A 16 -28.24 -14.53 27.58
N LYS A 17 -29.00 -13.92 28.49
CA LYS A 17 -29.89 -12.80 28.17
C LYS A 17 -29.09 -11.55 27.77
N GLU A 18 -28.00 -11.24 28.45
CA GLU A 18 -27.09 -10.15 28.08
C GLU A 18 -26.43 -10.38 26.71
N MET A 19 -26.02 -11.62 26.41
CA MET A 19 -25.46 -11.96 25.09
C MET A 19 -26.50 -11.79 23.97
N LEU A 20 -27.75 -12.20 24.19
CA LEU A 20 -28.83 -12.03 23.22
C LEU A 20 -29.17 -10.56 23.01
N ASP A 21 -29.24 -9.76 24.09
CA ASP A 21 -29.47 -8.32 24.00
C ASP A 21 -28.30 -7.58 23.31
N GLN A 22 -27.06 -8.03 23.51
CA GLN A 22 -25.90 -7.52 22.79
C GLN A 22 -25.94 -7.90 21.31
N GLN A 23 -26.31 -9.13 20.96
CA GLN A 23 -26.50 -9.53 19.56
C GLN A 23 -27.62 -8.73 18.88
N ASP A 24 -28.71 -8.44 19.58
CA ASP A 24 -29.80 -7.63 19.07
C ASP A 24 -29.41 -6.16 18.92
N LYS A 25 -28.64 -5.60 19.86
CA LYS A 25 -28.03 -4.26 19.74
C LYS A 25 -27.06 -4.19 18.58
N MET A 26 -26.15 -5.14 18.44
CA MET A 26 -25.20 -5.20 17.32
C MET A 26 -25.91 -5.38 15.97
N SER A 27 -26.99 -6.16 15.93
CA SER A 27 -27.81 -6.34 14.74
C SER A 27 -28.60 -5.07 14.38
N LYS A 28 -29.11 -4.34 15.39
CA LYS A 28 -29.77 -3.03 15.21
C LYS A 28 -28.77 -1.94 14.77
N GLU A 29 -27.57 -1.91 15.34
CA GLU A 29 -26.49 -1.00 14.92
C GLU A 29 -25.98 -1.32 13.50
N LYS A 30 -25.90 -2.60 13.14
CA LYS A 30 -25.53 -3.02 11.78
C LYS A 30 -26.60 -2.60 10.77
N LYS A 31 -27.88 -2.75 11.13
CA LYS A 31 -29.02 -2.26 10.33
C LYS A 31 -29.07 -0.72 10.25
N SER A 32 -28.70 0.01 11.31
CA SER A 32 -28.69 1.48 11.31
C SER A 32 -27.50 2.07 10.53
N LYS A 33 -26.42 1.31 10.35
CA LYS A 33 -25.24 1.69 9.53
C LYS A 33 -25.37 1.31 8.04
N GLN A 34 -26.40 0.55 7.63
CA GLN A 34 -26.68 0.28 6.23
C GLN A 34 -27.29 1.52 5.57
N THR A 35 -26.54 2.18 4.69
CA THR A 35 -26.91 3.43 4.00
C THR A 35 -27.97 3.25 2.91
N VAL A 36 -28.60 2.08 2.79
CA VAL A 36 -29.54 1.74 1.72
C VAL A 36 -30.72 1.00 2.31
N THR A 37 -31.91 1.59 2.20
CA THR A 37 -33.18 0.93 2.50
C THR A 37 -33.29 -0.35 1.67
N ASN A 38 -33.57 -1.49 2.33
CA ASN A 38 -33.82 -2.76 1.64
C ASN A 38 -35.02 -2.61 0.69
N LEU A 39 -34.73 -2.37 -0.59
CA LEU A 39 -35.75 -2.35 -1.62
C LEU A 39 -36.41 -3.72 -1.68
N PRO A 40 -37.75 -3.80 -1.79
CA PRO A 40 -38.43 -5.06 -1.98
C PRO A 40 -37.93 -5.71 -3.28
N PHE A 41 -37.43 -6.94 -3.17
CA PHE A 41 -36.91 -7.72 -4.29
C PHE A 41 -38.03 -7.97 -5.31
N ARG A 42 -37.87 -7.47 -6.54
CA ARG A 42 -38.82 -7.60 -7.65
C ARG A 42 -38.12 -8.12 -8.92
N PRO A 43 -38.06 -9.44 -9.16
CA PRO A 43 -37.33 -10.02 -10.28
C PRO A 43 -37.95 -9.74 -11.66
N ASP A 44 -39.20 -9.27 -11.70
CA ASP A 44 -39.92 -8.97 -12.94
C ASP A 44 -39.64 -7.54 -13.45
N LEU A 45 -38.66 -6.84 -12.86
CA LEU A 45 -38.25 -5.52 -13.31
C LEU A 45 -37.55 -5.60 -14.67
N GLN A 46 -37.95 -4.72 -15.59
CA GLN A 46 -37.31 -4.55 -16.89
C GLN A 46 -36.28 -3.42 -16.91
N GLN A 47 -36.10 -2.73 -15.78
CA GLN A 47 -35.08 -1.72 -15.60
C GLN A 47 -34.68 -1.57 -14.13
N TYR A 48 -33.42 -1.22 -13.88
CA TYR A 48 -32.92 -0.89 -12.55
C TYR A 48 -31.70 0.03 -12.62
N PHE A 49 -31.48 0.80 -11.54
CA PHE A 49 -30.30 1.63 -11.39
C PHE A 49 -29.20 0.88 -10.65
N ILE A 50 -28.02 0.88 -11.23
CA ILE A 50 -26.79 0.48 -10.54
C ILE A 50 -26.28 1.70 -9.79
N PRO A 51 -26.18 1.64 -8.44
CA PRO A 51 -25.76 2.78 -7.65
C PRO A 51 -24.30 3.16 -7.93
N LYS A 52 -23.97 4.42 -7.70
CA LYS A 52 -22.58 4.91 -7.76
C LYS A 52 -21.68 4.06 -6.85
N TYR A 53 -20.58 3.55 -7.39
CA TYR A 53 -19.65 2.73 -6.62
C TYR A 53 -18.20 3.01 -7.03
N SER A 54 -17.36 3.38 -6.06
CA SER A 54 -15.96 3.77 -6.28
C SER A 54 -15.86 4.90 -7.35
N SER A 55 -15.06 4.71 -8.40
CA SER A 55 -14.93 5.65 -9.53
C SER A 55 -16.04 5.52 -10.57
N TYR A 56 -16.93 4.54 -10.47
CA TYR A 56 -18.01 4.31 -11.43
C TYR A 56 -19.23 5.16 -11.10
N LYS A 57 -19.71 5.90 -12.10
CA LYS A 57 -20.96 6.68 -12.02
C LYS A 57 -22.17 5.74 -11.96
N GLU A 58 -23.26 6.24 -11.41
CA GLU A 58 -24.57 5.59 -11.48
C GLU A 58 -24.99 5.34 -12.93
N ARG A 59 -25.64 4.21 -13.19
CA ARG A 59 -26.07 3.81 -14.55
C ARG A 59 -27.45 3.17 -14.51
N LEU A 60 -28.30 3.57 -15.45
CA LEU A 60 -29.56 2.88 -15.74
C LEU A 60 -29.26 1.66 -16.61
N VAL A 61 -29.79 0.50 -16.22
CA VAL A 61 -29.81 -0.72 -17.01
C VAL A 61 -31.25 -0.99 -17.39
N LYS A 62 -31.56 -1.01 -18.69
CA LYS A 62 -32.91 -1.20 -19.22
C LYS A 62 -32.92 -2.31 -20.29
N LEU A 63 -33.87 -3.23 -20.17
CA LEU A 63 -34.21 -4.21 -21.18
C LEU A 63 -35.15 -3.58 -22.23
N SER A 64 -35.03 -3.98 -23.49
CA SER A 64 -35.92 -3.56 -24.58
C SER A 64 -37.37 -3.96 -24.28
N ASP A 65 -38.31 -3.07 -24.62
CA ASP A 65 -39.75 -3.30 -24.40
C ASP A 65 -40.28 -4.48 -25.26
N HIS A 66 -39.55 -4.87 -26.32
CA HIS A 66 -39.84 -6.00 -27.21
C HIS A 66 -38.93 -7.22 -26.98
N ALA A 67 -38.31 -7.33 -25.80
CA ALA A 67 -37.40 -8.43 -25.50
C ALA A 67 -38.10 -9.80 -25.51
N SER A 68 -37.39 -10.82 -25.99
CA SER A 68 -37.81 -12.22 -25.94
C SER A 68 -37.92 -12.71 -24.49
N ASP A 69 -38.63 -13.82 -24.28
CA ASP A 69 -38.77 -14.40 -22.94
C ASP A 69 -37.43 -14.91 -22.38
N ASP A 70 -36.54 -15.42 -23.24
CA ASP A 70 -35.17 -15.76 -22.84
C ASP A 70 -34.37 -14.53 -22.40
N ALA A 71 -34.52 -13.40 -23.09
CA ALA A 71 -33.89 -12.14 -22.70
C ALA A 71 -34.43 -11.61 -21.37
N LYS A 72 -35.74 -11.71 -21.13
CA LYS A 72 -36.35 -11.37 -19.85
C LYS A 72 -35.82 -12.25 -18.72
N LEU A 73 -35.75 -13.57 -18.94
CA LEU A 73 -35.24 -14.53 -17.95
C LEU A 73 -33.78 -14.24 -17.57
N LEU A 74 -32.93 -13.98 -18.56
CA LEU A 74 -31.54 -13.57 -18.34
C LEU A 74 -31.47 -12.25 -17.58
N PHE A 75 -32.26 -11.26 -17.98
CA PHE A 75 -32.32 -9.97 -17.30
C PHE A 75 -32.73 -10.11 -15.83
N SER A 76 -33.74 -10.94 -15.54
CA SER A 76 -34.16 -11.25 -14.17
C SER A 76 -33.03 -11.86 -13.34
N ALA A 77 -32.28 -12.82 -13.89
CA ALA A 77 -31.12 -13.39 -13.22
C ALA A 77 -30.05 -12.32 -12.91
N LEU A 78 -29.81 -11.39 -13.84
CA LEU A 78 -28.86 -10.30 -13.64
C LEU A 78 -29.34 -9.29 -12.59
N TYR A 79 -30.64 -9.01 -12.56
CA TYR A 79 -31.25 -8.18 -11.51
C TYR A 79 -31.12 -8.85 -10.13
N VAL A 80 -31.29 -10.17 -10.05
CA VAL A 80 -31.08 -10.91 -8.79
C VAL A 80 -29.65 -10.74 -8.30
N ALA A 81 -28.67 -10.94 -9.17
CA ALA A 81 -27.28 -10.74 -8.80
C ALA A 81 -26.99 -9.28 -8.40
N HIS A 82 -27.58 -8.29 -9.09
CA HIS A 82 -27.52 -6.90 -8.68
C HIS A 82 -28.09 -6.68 -7.26
N TYR A 83 -29.25 -7.28 -6.95
CA TYR A 83 -29.82 -7.23 -5.60
C TYR A 83 -28.85 -7.82 -4.57
N LEU A 84 -28.30 -9.00 -4.83
CA LEU A 84 -27.31 -9.64 -3.97
C LEU A 84 -26.07 -8.76 -3.77
N TYR A 85 -25.52 -8.17 -4.83
CA TYR A 85 -24.27 -7.42 -4.72
C TYR A 85 -24.41 -6.06 -4.05
N PHE A 86 -25.52 -5.37 -4.25
CA PHE A 86 -25.68 -3.99 -3.81
C PHE A 86 -26.56 -3.82 -2.58
N TYR A 87 -27.46 -4.77 -2.33
CA TYR A 87 -28.47 -4.69 -1.28
C TYR A 87 -28.34 -5.82 -0.24
N THR A 88 -27.32 -6.67 -0.35
CA THR A 88 -26.94 -7.62 0.71
C THR A 88 -25.46 -7.44 1.10
N ASP A 89 -25.12 -7.91 2.30
CA ASP A 89 -23.74 -7.88 2.82
C ASP A 89 -22.93 -9.14 2.45
N ASP A 90 -23.49 -10.02 1.61
CA ASP A 90 -22.97 -11.37 1.40
C ASP A 90 -21.80 -11.45 0.39
N PHE A 91 -21.51 -10.34 -0.32
CA PHE A 91 -20.56 -10.34 -1.43
C PHE A 91 -19.44 -9.30 -1.32
N THR A 92 -18.27 -9.66 -1.83
CA THR A 92 -17.05 -8.84 -1.74
C THR A 92 -17.12 -7.57 -2.60
N ARG A 93 -16.31 -6.57 -2.22
CA ARG A 93 -16.11 -5.32 -2.99
C ARG A 93 -15.67 -5.56 -4.44
N ASN A 94 -14.93 -6.66 -4.70
CA ASN A 94 -14.48 -6.99 -6.05
C ASN A 94 -15.64 -7.44 -6.94
N ARG A 95 -16.60 -8.21 -6.39
CA ARG A 95 -17.76 -8.69 -7.15
C ARG A 95 -18.63 -7.55 -7.67
N LYS A 96 -18.86 -6.52 -6.82
CA LYS A 96 -19.57 -5.29 -7.24
C LYS A 96 -18.87 -4.61 -8.42
N ARG A 97 -17.54 -4.50 -8.38
CA ARG A 97 -16.73 -3.88 -9.44
C ARG A 97 -16.77 -4.67 -10.76
N GLU A 98 -16.62 -5.98 -10.68
CA GLU A 98 -16.68 -6.88 -11.85
C GLU A 98 -18.05 -6.79 -12.53
N PHE A 99 -19.13 -6.85 -11.75
CA PHE A 99 -20.50 -6.73 -12.25
C PHE A 99 -20.71 -5.42 -13.02
N ILE A 100 -20.40 -4.27 -12.42
CA ILE A 100 -20.58 -2.93 -13.05
C ILE A 100 -19.87 -2.84 -14.40
N THR A 101 -18.69 -3.46 -14.52
CA THR A 101 -17.85 -3.36 -15.71
C THR A 101 -18.43 -4.14 -16.90
N VAL A 102 -19.18 -5.21 -16.63
CA VAL A 102 -19.65 -6.15 -17.66
C VAL A 102 -21.14 -6.01 -17.95
N ILE A 103 -21.96 -5.75 -16.92
CA ILE A 103 -23.42 -5.86 -17.01
C ILE A 103 -24.05 -4.97 -18.08
N THR A 104 -23.65 -3.69 -18.15
CA THR A 104 -24.24 -2.76 -19.13
C THR A 104 -23.95 -3.22 -20.55
N LYS A 105 -22.71 -3.67 -20.79
CA LYS A 105 -22.30 -4.18 -22.10
C LYS A 105 -23.06 -5.45 -22.50
N PHE A 106 -23.32 -6.33 -21.53
CA PHE A 106 -24.09 -7.54 -21.78
C PHE A 106 -25.55 -7.23 -22.07
N VAL A 107 -26.17 -6.31 -21.32
CA VAL A 107 -27.57 -5.92 -21.58
C VAL A 107 -27.71 -5.18 -22.92
N ASP A 108 -26.75 -4.33 -23.28
CA ASP A 108 -26.71 -3.68 -24.59
C ASP A 108 -26.60 -4.70 -25.75
N PHE A 109 -25.82 -5.76 -25.54
CA PHE A 109 -25.73 -6.90 -26.46
C PHE A 109 -27.05 -7.68 -26.50
N LEU A 110 -27.61 -8.01 -25.33
CA LEU A 110 -28.86 -8.76 -25.18
C LEU A 110 -30.03 -8.09 -25.89
N ASN A 111 -30.13 -6.76 -25.81
CA ASN A 111 -31.18 -5.96 -26.45
C ASN A 111 -31.12 -6.00 -27.99
N LYS A 112 -29.98 -6.39 -28.57
CA LYS A 112 -29.76 -6.49 -30.02
C LYS A 112 -29.65 -7.94 -30.49
N TYR A 113 -29.76 -8.90 -29.56
CA TYR A 113 -29.50 -10.30 -29.84
C TYR A 113 -30.78 -10.99 -30.29
N GLU A 114 -30.71 -11.66 -31.44
CA GLU A 114 -31.80 -12.44 -31.99
C GLU A 114 -31.68 -13.90 -31.51
N PHE A 115 -32.75 -14.39 -30.87
CA PHE A 115 -32.81 -15.74 -30.32
C PHE A 115 -33.38 -16.71 -31.36
N ASP A 116 -32.63 -17.78 -31.61
CA ASP A 116 -33.09 -19.01 -32.25
C ASP A 116 -32.70 -20.21 -31.36
N SER A 117 -33.09 -21.43 -31.75
CA SER A 117 -32.87 -22.63 -30.94
C SER A 117 -31.38 -22.89 -30.63
N ASP A 118 -30.48 -22.56 -31.56
CA ASP A 118 -29.04 -22.81 -31.44
C ASP A 118 -28.32 -21.63 -30.78
N SER A 119 -28.74 -20.40 -31.09
CA SER A 119 -28.21 -19.16 -30.56
C SER A 119 -28.58 -18.97 -29.08
N ARG A 120 -29.70 -19.57 -28.63
CA ARG A 120 -30.17 -19.56 -27.24
C ARG A 120 -29.14 -20.13 -26.26
N ILE A 121 -28.59 -21.31 -26.55
CA ILE A 121 -27.62 -22.00 -25.67
C ILE A 121 -26.23 -21.36 -25.78
N ASN A 122 -25.93 -20.77 -26.94
CA ASN A 122 -24.64 -20.16 -27.24
C ASN A 122 -24.54 -18.67 -26.90
N ILE A 123 -25.58 -18.04 -26.33
CA ILE A 123 -25.61 -16.59 -26.12
C ILE A 123 -24.39 -16.03 -25.38
N LEU A 124 -23.92 -16.71 -24.34
CA LEU A 124 -22.74 -16.27 -23.59
C LEU A 124 -21.45 -16.42 -24.42
N LYS A 125 -21.37 -17.44 -25.28
CA LYS A 125 -20.24 -17.64 -26.19
C LYS A 125 -20.29 -16.62 -27.33
N ASN A 126 -21.47 -16.31 -27.84
CA ASN A 126 -21.66 -15.29 -28.86
C ASN A 126 -21.35 -13.89 -28.32
N PHE A 127 -21.67 -13.62 -27.05
CA PHE A 127 -21.21 -12.42 -26.37
C PHE A 127 -19.68 -12.36 -26.27
N GLU A 128 -19.02 -13.45 -25.86
CA GLU A 128 -17.55 -13.53 -25.84
C GLU A 128 -16.96 -13.24 -27.23
N THR A 129 -17.46 -13.91 -28.27
CA THR A 129 -17.06 -13.73 -29.67
C THR A 129 -17.28 -12.31 -30.15
N TYR A 130 -18.41 -11.69 -29.83
CA TYR A 130 -18.69 -10.29 -30.15
C TYR A 130 -17.64 -9.35 -29.51
N ARG A 131 -17.35 -9.54 -28.22
CA ARG A 131 -16.38 -8.73 -27.49
C ARG A 131 -14.95 -8.89 -28.02
N VAL A 132 -14.57 -10.07 -28.51
CA VAL A 132 -13.27 -10.31 -29.15
C VAL A 132 -13.22 -9.72 -30.56
N ASN A 133 -14.19 -10.07 -31.41
CA ASN A 133 -14.13 -9.77 -32.83
C ASN A 133 -14.51 -8.32 -33.15
N VAL A 134 -15.48 -7.75 -32.43
CA VAL A 134 -16.01 -6.40 -32.66
C VAL A 134 -15.35 -5.38 -31.74
N GLU A 135 -15.33 -5.62 -30.42
CA GLU A 135 -14.68 -4.69 -29.47
C GLU A 135 -13.14 -4.87 -29.39
N LYS A 136 -12.56 -5.83 -30.11
CA LYS A 136 -11.10 -6.09 -30.15
C LYS A 136 -10.49 -6.33 -28.77
N LEU A 137 -11.24 -7.00 -27.89
CA LEU A 137 -10.75 -7.37 -26.57
C LEU A 137 -10.03 -8.72 -26.59
N LYS A 138 -9.11 -8.89 -25.64
CA LYS A 138 -8.51 -10.20 -25.36
C LYS A 138 -9.56 -11.16 -24.76
N PRO A 139 -9.46 -12.48 -25.01
CA PRO A 139 -10.38 -13.48 -24.48
C PRO A 139 -10.64 -13.37 -22.97
N GLN A 140 -9.59 -13.16 -22.18
CA GLN A 140 -9.67 -13.04 -20.71
C GLN A 140 -10.38 -11.77 -20.21
N SER A 141 -10.62 -10.78 -21.09
CA SER A 141 -11.18 -9.46 -20.75
C SER A 141 -12.61 -9.27 -21.24
N THR A 142 -13.23 -10.30 -21.81
CA THR A 142 -14.60 -10.26 -22.37
C THR A 142 -15.67 -10.13 -21.28
N GLY A 143 -15.41 -10.67 -20.09
CA GLY A 143 -16.36 -10.70 -18.97
C GLY A 143 -17.20 -11.97 -18.89
N LEU A 144 -16.93 -12.99 -19.72
CA LEU A 144 -17.67 -14.26 -19.69
C LEU A 144 -17.58 -14.98 -18.33
N LYS A 145 -16.38 -15.00 -17.72
CA LYS A 145 -16.17 -15.55 -16.36
C LYS A 145 -17.04 -14.83 -15.31
N VAL A 146 -17.24 -13.52 -15.48
CA VAL A 146 -18.12 -12.73 -14.61
C VAL A 146 -19.58 -13.11 -14.85
N MET A 147 -20.03 -13.18 -16.10
CA MET A 147 -21.42 -13.52 -16.44
C MET A 147 -21.84 -14.90 -15.94
N THR A 148 -21.02 -15.92 -16.17
CA THR A 148 -21.27 -17.30 -15.69
C THR A 148 -21.36 -17.37 -14.17
N CYS A 149 -20.51 -16.61 -13.47
CA CYS A 149 -20.54 -16.49 -12.00
C CYS A 149 -21.81 -15.76 -11.53
N THR A 150 -22.16 -14.64 -12.15
CA THR A 150 -23.35 -13.84 -11.84
C THR A 150 -24.63 -14.65 -11.98
N ILE A 151 -24.78 -15.41 -13.08
CA ILE A 151 -25.96 -16.27 -13.30
C ILE A 151 -26.01 -17.39 -12.27
N ARG A 152 -24.86 -17.99 -11.92
CA ARG A 152 -24.79 -19.03 -10.90
C ARG A 152 -25.25 -18.53 -9.53
N GLU A 153 -24.69 -17.41 -9.10
CA GLU A 153 -25.04 -16.78 -7.82
C GLU A 153 -26.53 -16.36 -7.80
N ALA A 154 -27.12 -16.00 -8.94
CA ALA A 154 -28.55 -15.72 -9.06
C ALA A 154 -29.42 -16.98 -8.88
N ILE A 155 -29.11 -18.09 -9.58
CA ILE A 155 -29.91 -19.32 -9.48
C ILE A 155 -29.78 -20.04 -8.14
N ASP A 156 -28.68 -19.81 -7.41
CA ASP A 156 -28.47 -20.33 -6.05
C ASP A 156 -29.29 -19.55 -5.00
N PHE A 157 -29.81 -18.37 -5.36
CA PHE A 157 -30.65 -17.59 -4.46
C PHE A 157 -32.06 -18.19 -4.36
N ALA A 158 -32.40 -18.71 -3.18
CA ALA A 158 -33.64 -19.45 -2.93
C ALA A 158 -34.91 -18.73 -3.41
N ARG A 159 -35.04 -17.41 -3.17
CA ARG A 159 -36.23 -16.64 -3.60
C ARG A 159 -36.37 -16.54 -5.12
N PHE A 160 -35.27 -16.57 -5.85
CA PHE A 160 -35.30 -16.62 -7.31
C PHE A 160 -35.52 -18.05 -7.80
N ARG A 161 -34.83 -19.03 -7.22
CA ARG A 161 -34.97 -20.45 -7.57
C ARG A 161 -36.40 -20.95 -7.51
N CYS A 162 -37.16 -20.57 -6.47
CA CYS A 162 -38.57 -20.97 -6.31
C CYS A 162 -39.53 -20.37 -7.36
N ARG A 163 -39.07 -19.38 -8.15
CA ARG A 163 -39.87 -18.76 -9.22
C ARG A 163 -39.56 -19.34 -10.59
N LEU A 164 -38.47 -20.11 -10.72
CA LEU A 164 -38.07 -20.73 -11.97
C LEU A 164 -38.73 -22.09 -12.12
N ASN A 165 -39.32 -22.34 -13.29
CA ASN A 165 -39.68 -23.70 -13.68
C ASN A 165 -38.42 -24.52 -14.07
N ASP A 166 -38.58 -25.83 -14.24
CA ASP A 166 -37.44 -26.72 -14.50
C ASP A 166 -36.74 -26.43 -15.84
N ILE A 167 -37.47 -25.95 -16.85
CA ILE A 167 -36.92 -25.58 -18.16
C ILE A 167 -36.08 -24.32 -18.04
N GLU A 168 -36.57 -23.30 -17.34
CA GLU A 168 -35.87 -22.04 -17.09
C GLU A 168 -34.61 -22.25 -16.25
N TYR A 169 -34.72 -23.03 -15.18
CA TYR A 169 -33.57 -23.41 -14.36
C TYR A 169 -32.54 -24.20 -15.16
N GLY A 170 -32.99 -25.21 -15.92
CA GLY A 170 -32.11 -26.02 -16.77
C GLY A 170 -31.38 -25.18 -17.81
N TYR A 171 -32.06 -24.19 -18.41
CA TYR A 171 -31.46 -23.25 -19.33
C TYR A 171 -30.37 -22.40 -18.65
N LEU A 172 -30.70 -21.69 -17.57
CA LEU A 172 -29.74 -20.83 -16.86
C LEU A 172 -28.56 -21.64 -16.31
N TYR A 173 -28.82 -22.84 -15.77
CA TYR A 173 -27.78 -23.74 -15.29
C TYR A 173 -26.82 -24.15 -16.41
N THR A 174 -27.33 -24.46 -17.60
CA THR A 174 -26.52 -24.79 -18.79
C THR A 174 -25.59 -23.65 -19.16
N LEU A 175 -26.08 -22.41 -19.14
CA LEU A 175 -25.25 -21.23 -19.40
C LEU A 175 -24.12 -21.07 -18.38
N THR A 176 -24.31 -21.48 -17.12
CA THR A 176 -23.24 -21.40 -16.11
C THR A 176 -22.06 -22.34 -16.38
N LYS A 177 -22.21 -23.26 -17.35
CA LYS A 177 -21.19 -24.22 -17.79
C LYS A 177 -20.47 -23.79 -19.06
N THR A 178 -20.80 -22.62 -19.64
CA THR A 178 -20.10 -22.10 -20.83
C THR A 178 -18.61 -21.92 -20.53
N LYS A 179 -17.76 -22.59 -21.33
CA LYS A 179 -16.30 -22.54 -21.18
C LYS A 179 -15.73 -21.29 -21.88
N PRO A 180 -14.93 -20.47 -21.17
CA PRO A 180 -14.25 -19.35 -21.80
C PRO A 180 -13.21 -19.81 -22.81
N ALA A 181 -12.92 -18.95 -23.78
CA ALA A 181 -11.78 -19.15 -24.67
C ALA A 181 -10.45 -19.11 -23.87
N PRO A 182 -9.39 -19.81 -24.34
CA PRO A 182 -8.09 -19.75 -23.71
C PRO A 182 -7.59 -18.30 -23.57
N ASP A 183 -6.96 -17.99 -22.43
CA ASP A 183 -6.38 -16.68 -22.19
C ASP A 183 -5.18 -16.48 -23.15
N ASP A 184 -5.02 -15.29 -23.74
CA ASP A 184 -3.82 -14.96 -24.51
C ASP A 184 -2.58 -14.97 -23.60
N ASP A 185 -1.42 -15.29 -24.19
CA ASP A 185 -0.12 -15.19 -23.51
C ASP A 185 0.08 -13.79 -22.90
N VAL A 186 0.54 -13.77 -21.65
CA VAL A 186 0.88 -12.52 -20.96
C VAL A 186 2.22 -12.03 -21.48
N VAL A 187 2.19 -11.05 -22.38
CA VAL A 187 3.42 -10.36 -22.80
C VAL A 187 3.96 -9.56 -21.62
N GLN A 188 5.10 -10.00 -21.08
CA GLN A 188 5.80 -9.27 -20.05
C GLN A 188 6.52 -8.07 -20.68
N THR A 189 6.13 -6.85 -20.31
CA THR A 189 6.88 -5.63 -20.66
C THR A 189 7.91 -5.37 -19.57
N THR A 190 9.17 -5.19 -19.95
CA THR A 190 10.22 -4.78 -19.00
C THR A 190 10.24 -3.26 -18.86
N LEU A 191 10.81 -2.75 -17.75
CA LEU A 191 11.02 -1.31 -17.59
C LEU A 191 11.90 -0.74 -18.71
N THR A 192 12.85 -1.54 -19.21
CA THR A 192 13.71 -1.15 -20.33
C THR A 192 12.95 -1.06 -21.64
N ASP A 193 11.97 -1.94 -21.89
CA ASP A 193 11.10 -1.84 -23.07
C ASP A 193 10.24 -0.58 -22.99
N TRP A 194 9.71 -0.27 -21.80
CA TRP A 194 8.96 0.96 -21.57
C TRP A 194 9.83 2.19 -21.82
N ILE A 195 11.06 2.27 -21.27
CA ILE A 195 11.94 3.40 -21.55
C ILE A 195 12.29 3.46 -23.05
N GLY A 196 12.54 2.30 -23.66
CA GLY A 196 12.86 2.15 -25.09
C GLY A 196 11.74 2.63 -26.02
N SER A 197 10.47 2.55 -25.60
CA SER A 197 9.34 3.03 -26.38
C SER A 197 9.19 4.56 -26.37
N HIS A 198 9.90 5.27 -25.49
CA HIS A 198 9.81 6.73 -25.34
C HIS A 198 11.01 7.42 -25.98
N THR A 199 11.12 7.34 -27.31
CA THR A 199 12.26 7.85 -28.08
C THR A 199 12.53 9.34 -27.90
N TRP A 200 11.52 10.13 -27.51
CA TRP A 200 11.69 11.55 -27.19
C TRP A 200 12.66 11.79 -26.02
N LEU A 201 12.79 10.83 -25.08
CA LEU A 201 13.76 10.90 -23.98
C LEU A 201 15.21 10.89 -24.47
N ARG A 202 15.47 10.34 -25.66
CA ARG A 202 16.82 10.27 -26.25
C ARG A 202 17.32 11.63 -26.72
N ARG A 203 16.41 12.55 -27.02
CA ARG A 203 16.77 13.86 -27.57
C ARG A 203 17.53 14.68 -26.52
N ASP A 204 18.54 15.42 -26.96
CA ASP A 204 19.35 16.26 -26.08
C ASP A 204 18.67 17.60 -25.73
N ASP A 205 17.67 18.04 -26.50
CA ASP A 205 16.99 19.33 -26.34
C ASP A 205 15.81 19.28 -25.35
N VAL A 206 15.04 18.19 -25.35
CA VAL A 206 13.85 18.01 -24.51
C VAL A 206 13.93 16.79 -23.60
N GLY A 207 14.85 15.86 -23.87
CA GLY A 207 14.99 14.61 -23.17
C GLY A 207 16.14 14.62 -22.16
N ILE A 208 16.57 13.43 -21.77
CA ILE A 208 17.73 13.20 -20.91
C ILE A 208 19.03 13.06 -21.72
N GLY A 209 18.93 13.17 -23.04
CA GLY A 209 20.03 13.05 -23.98
C GLY A 209 20.46 11.62 -24.28
N HIS A 210 21.26 11.48 -25.34
CA HIS A 210 21.56 10.18 -25.93
C HIS A 210 22.28 9.23 -24.95
N ASN A 211 23.25 9.75 -24.20
CA ASN A 211 24.10 8.95 -23.31
C ASN A 211 23.32 8.35 -22.13
N LEU A 212 22.47 9.15 -21.48
CA LEU A 212 21.65 8.67 -20.36
C LEU A 212 20.54 7.74 -20.85
N TYR A 213 19.89 8.06 -21.97
CA TYR A 213 18.88 7.19 -22.57
C TYR A 213 19.44 5.80 -22.89
N THR A 214 20.61 5.75 -23.53
CA THR A 214 21.27 4.47 -23.87
C THR A 214 21.65 3.69 -22.61
N SER A 215 22.08 4.38 -21.55
CA SER A 215 22.37 3.76 -20.25
C SER A 215 21.11 3.16 -19.59
N LEU A 216 19.96 3.82 -19.72
CA LEU A 216 18.68 3.33 -19.23
C LEU A 216 18.13 2.14 -20.03
N GLY A 217 18.57 1.97 -21.28
CA GLY A 217 18.26 0.78 -22.08
C GLY A 217 18.92 -0.51 -21.57
N SER A 218 19.89 -0.42 -20.65
CA SER A 218 20.56 -1.60 -20.07
C SER A 218 19.93 -2.01 -18.73
N PRO A 219 19.27 -3.18 -18.63
CA PRO A 219 18.69 -3.65 -17.37
C PRO A 219 19.73 -3.76 -16.25
N LYS A 220 20.94 -4.21 -16.58
CA LYS A 220 22.05 -4.34 -15.63
C LYS A 220 22.46 -3.00 -15.04
N THR A 221 22.56 -1.96 -15.87
CA THR A 221 22.93 -0.61 -15.42
C THR A 221 21.83 0.00 -14.57
N VAL A 222 20.57 -0.11 -15.01
CA VAL A 222 19.40 0.40 -14.27
C VAL A 222 19.32 -0.24 -12.88
N ILE A 223 19.33 -1.57 -12.81
CA ILE A 223 19.23 -2.29 -11.53
C ILE A 223 20.45 -2.03 -10.63
N THR A 224 21.65 -1.95 -11.20
CA THR A 224 22.87 -1.63 -10.43
C THR A 224 22.79 -0.23 -9.83
N SER A 225 22.31 0.75 -10.60
CA SER A 225 22.20 2.14 -10.17
C SER A 225 21.12 2.26 -9.09
N PHE A 226 19.96 1.66 -9.31
CA PHE A 226 18.89 1.57 -8.31
C PHE A 226 19.38 0.96 -6.99
N ARG A 227 20.06 -0.19 -7.05
CA ARG A 227 20.65 -0.83 -5.86
C ARG A 227 21.60 0.11 -5.11
N ILE A 228 22.51 0.78 -5.83
CA ILE A 228 23.47 1.71 -5.20
C ILE A 228 22.73 2.87 -4.53
N THR A 229 21.73 3.44 -5.19
CA THR A 229 20.89 4.51 -4.65
C THR A 229 20.19 4.09 -3.36
N ILE A 230 19.43 2.98 -3.36
CA ILE A 230 18.64 2.56 -2.20
C ILE A 230 19.51 2.09 -1.03
N VAL A 231 20.63 1.42 -1.30
CA VAL A 231 21.57 0.98 -0.26
C VAL A 231 22.28 2.19 0.36
N THR A 232 22.67 3.16 -0.46
CA THR A 232 23.29 4.39 0.05
C THR A 232 22.29 5.19 0.87
N ALA A 233 21.05 5.36 0.39
CA ALA A 233 20.00 6.05 1.13
C ALA A 233 19.74 5.40 2.48
N LEU A 234 19.55 4.07 2.52
CA LEU A 234 19.35 3.33 3.77
C LEU A 234 20.50 3.56 4.76
N ARG A 235 21.74 3.43 4.31
CA ARG A 235 22.92 3.61 5.18
C ARG A 235 23.04 5.02 5.72
N GLU A 236 22.77 6.03 4.90
CA GLU A 236 22.90 7.43 5.34
C GLU A 236 21.76 7.83 6.27
N ILE A 237 20.54 7.31 6.07
CA ILE A 237 19.41 7.47 6.99
C ILE A 237 19.72 6.79 8.33
N GLN A 238 20.23 5.54 8.32
CA GLN A 238 20.63 4.81 9.52
C GLN A 238 21.71 5.57 10.31
N LYS A 239 22.74 6.09 9.64
CA LYS A 239 23.79 6.89 10.29
C LYS A 239 23.24 8.17 10.90
N ALA A 240 22.37 8.89 10.18
CA ALA A 240 21.75 10.11 10.69
C ALA A 240 20.88 9.81 11.92
N LYS A 241 20.13 8.70 11.89
CA LYS A 241 19.36 8.22 13.03
C LYS A 241 20.24 7.93 14.25
N ASP A 242 21.30 7.14 14.07
CA ASP A 242 22.24 6.82 15.16
C ASP A 242 22.90 8.10 15.73
N THR A 243 23.23 9.05 14.85
CA THR A 243 23.77 10.36 15.23
C THR A 243 22.78 11.16 16.06
N LEU A 244 21.50 11.18 15.68
CA LEU A 244 20.44 11.86 16.44
C LEU A 244 20.21 11.22 17.81
N ILE A 245 20.18 9.89 17.89
CA ILE A 245 20.06 9.17 19.17
C ILE A 245 21.20 9.55 20.10
N HIS A 246 22.44 9.52 19.60
CA HIS A 246 23.61 9.92 20.37
C HIS A 246 23.57 11.39 20.79
N PHE A 247 23.14 12.28 19.88
CA PHE A 247 22.96 13.70 20.15
C PHE A 247 21.93 13.94 21.25
N PHE A 248 20.74 13.32 21.18
CA PHE A 248 19.70 13.48 22.21
C PHE A 248 20.19 13.00 23.58
N ARG A 249 20.88 11.85 23.62
CA ARG A 249 21.46 11.31 24.85
C ARG A 249 22.54 12.23 25.43
N SER A 250 23.43 12.74 24.59
CA SER A 250 24.56 13.58 25.03
C SER A 250 24.15 14.98 25.45
N SER A 251 23.11 15.53 24.81
CA SER A 251 22.62 16.89 25.06
C SER A 251 21.49 16.94 26.10
N GLY A 252 21.13 15.79 26.69
CA GLY A 252 20.08 15.68 27.71
C GLY A 252 18.69 16.04 27.19
N VAL A 253 18.41 15.77 25.91
CA VAL A 253 17.08 16.02 25.32
C VAL A 253 16.13 14.91 25.75
N THR A 254 15.09 15.28 26.48
CA THR A 254 14.03 14.41 27.00
C THR A 254 12.67 14.85 26.46
N LEU A 255 11.62 14.04 26.68
CA LEU A 255 10.26 14.45 26.31
C LEU A 255 9.78 15.67 27.09
N ASP A 256 10.27 15.89 28.31
CA ASP A 256 9.92 17.05 29.14
C ASP A 256 10.45 18.36 28.54
N ASN A 257 11.44 18.29 27.64
CA ASN A 257 11.92 19.45 26.90
C ASN A 257 11.07 19.78 25.67
N LEU A 258 10.20 18.86 25.25
CA LEU A 258 9.33 19.04 24.10
C LEU A 258 7.95 19.52 24.57
N PRO A 259 7.21 20.29 23.75
CA PRO A 259 5.83 20.59 24.06
C PRO A 259 5.01 19.29 24.20
N GLU A 260 3.90 19.37 24.92
CA GLU A 260 2.91 18.30 24.92
C GLU A 260 2.39 18.09 23.49
N PHE A 261 2.30 16.84 23.05
CA PHE A 261 1.81 16.50 21.72
C PHE A 261 0.33 16.17 21.77
N GLN A 262 -0.44 16.87 20.96
CA GLN A 262 -1.89 16.69 20.84
C GLN A 262 -2.23 16.04 19.49
N THR A 263 -3.23 15.19 19.48
CA THR A 263 -3.76 14.47 18.33
C THR A 263 -4.85 15.28 17.60
N GLU A 264 -5.11 14.97 16.33
CA GLU A 264 -6.08 15.72 15.51
C GLU A 264 -7.49 15.77 16.12
N ASN A 265 -7.88 14.74 16.89
CA ASN A 265 -9.19 14.65 17.55
C ASN A 265 -9.37 15.63 18.72
N GLU A 266 -8.29 16.24 19.20
CA GLU A 266 -8.30 17.20 20.31
C GLU A 266 -8.51 18.65 19.83
N PHE A 267 -8.77 18.86 18.54
CA PHE A 267 -8.98 20.17 17.94
C PHE A 267 -10.35 20.26 17.24
N ASP A 268 -10.98 21.42 17.34
CA ASP A 268 -12.29 21.68 16.72
C ASP A 268 -12.21 21.76 15.19
N SER A 269 -11.02 22.04 14.65
CA SER A 269 -10.80 22.08 13.21
C SER A 269 -9.43 21.55 12.74
N PRO A 270 -9.36 21.01 11.51
CA PRO A 270 -8.08 20.63 10.90
C PRO A 270 -7.09 21.79 10.77
N ARG A 271 -7.58 23.03 10.67
CA ARG A 271 -6.74 24.23 10.56
C ARG A 271 -6.02 24.53 11.88
N GLU A 272 -6.69 24.35 13.01
CA GLU A 272 -6.11 24.52 14.33
C GLU A 272 -5.06 23.45 14.60
N TYR A 273 -5.37 22.18 14.30
CA TYR A 273 -4.39 21.09 14.39
C TYR A 273 -3.15 21.35 13.51
N GLN A 274 -3.33 21.86 12.29
CA GLN A 274 -2.20 22.25 11.44
C GLN A 274 -1.38 23.38 12.05
N LEU A 275 -2.02 24.41 12.62
CA LEU A 275 -1.32 25.51 13.28
C LEU A 275 -0.56 25.03 14.52
N PHE A 276 -1.15 24.13 15.30
CA PHE A 276 -0.51 23.45 16.42
C PHE A 276 0.73 22.69 15.96
N CYS A 277 0.61 21.81 14.95
CA CYS A 277 1.73 21.05 14.39
C CYS A 277 2.89 21.97 13.95
N ARG A 278 2.58 23.12 13.35
CA ARG A 278 3.59 24.12 12.93
C ARG A 278 4.30 24.76 14.12
N ARG A 279 3.55 25.14 15.16
CA ARG A 279 4.12 25.71 16.40
C ARG A 279 4.99 24.68 17.11
N TYR A 280 4.47 23.47 17.25
CA TYR A 280 5.17 22.33 17.83
C TYR A 280 6.52 22.10 17.12
N LEU A 281 6.52 22.01 15.78
CA LEU A 281 7.74 21.83 14.99
C LEU A 281 8.80 22.88 15.32
N LEU A 282 8.41 24.14 15.47
CA LEU A 282 9.35 25.23 15.69
C LEU A 282 9.89 25.25 17.11
N SER A 283 9.08 24.88 18.09
CA SER A 283 9.58 24.63 19.44
C SER A 283 10.64 23.53 19.43
N VAL A 284 10.39 22.44 18.70
CA VAL A 284 11.40 21.37 18.52
C VAL A 284 12.65 21.91 17.82
N LEU A 285 12.53 22.60 16.69
CA LEU A 285 13.68 23.12 15.95
C LEU A 285 14.49 24.14 16.75
N ASN A 286 13.85 25.03 17.50
CA ASN A 286 14.53 26.00 18.36
C ASN A 286 15.24 25.31 19.55
N LEU A 287 14.65 24.25 20.12
CA LEU A 287 15.32 23.41 21.11
C LEU A 287 16.56 22.73 20.51
N LEU A 288 16.42 22.08 19.36
CA LEU A 288 17.51 21.40 18.67
C LEU A 288 18.64 22.37 18.33
N ARG A 289 18.31 23.58 17.88
CA ARG A 289 19.27 24.67 17.65
C ARG A 289 20.05 25.01 18.92
N THR A 290 19.38 25.30 20.03
CA THR A 290 20.07 25.63 21.29
C THR A 290 21.00 24.48 21.72
N LYS A 291 20.49 23.25 21.68
CA LYS A 291 21.26 22.04 22.04
C LYS A 291 22.41 21.74 21.08
N TYR A 292 22.33 22.14 19.82
CA TYR A 292 23.41 22.01 18.85
C TYR A 292 24.62 22.89 19.20
N HIS A 293 24.38 24.10 19.72
CA HIS A 293 25.46 25.00 20.14
C HIS A 293 26.12 24.57 21.45
N GLU A 294 25.39 23.86 22.32
CA GLU A 294 25.94 23.20 23.50
C GLU A 294 26.73 21.92 23.15
N TYR A 295 26.53 21.36 21.95
CA TYR A 295 27.07 20.07 21.54
C TYR A 295 28.43 20.20 20.84
N ASN A 296 29.47 19.63 21.45
CA ASN A 296 30.87 19.76 21.00
C ASN A 296 31.40 18.57 20.20
N LYS A 297 30.62 17.51 19.99
CA LYS A 297 31.06 16.29 19.30
C LYS A 297 30.50 16.21 17.89
N ASP A 298 31.26 15.67 16.93
CA ASP A 298 30.79 15.30 15.59
C ASP A 298 29.77 16.26 14.90
N LYS A 299 30.09 17.56 14.85
CA LYS A 299 29.20 18.59 14.29
C LYS A 299 28.76 18.31 12.85
N LYS A 300 29.65 17.76 12.01
CA LYS A 300 29.35 17.46 10.60
C LYS A 300 28.26 16.38 10.43
N SER A 301 28.28 15.34 11.24
CA SER A 301 27.27 14.27 11.15
C SER A 301 25.90 14.76 11.63
N ILE A 302 25.86 15.55 12.71
CA ILE A 302 24.60 16.10 13.21
C ILE A 302 24.02 17.16 12.26
N GLU A 303 24.87 18.01 11.65
CA GLU A 303 24.45 18.94 10.59
C GLU A 303 23.77 18.20 9.42
N PHE A 304 24.34 17.07 9.00
CA PHE A 304 23.72 16.24 7.97
C PHE A 304 22.37 15.66 8.43
N ALA A 305 22.27 15.18 9.67
CA ALA A 305 21.00 14.70 10.21
C ALA A 305 19.94 15.82 10.28
N PHE A 306 20.32 17.04 10.64
CA PHE A 306 19.44 18.20 10.59
C PHE A 306 18.95 18.51 9.18
N LYS A 307 19.80 18.41 8.15
CA LYS A 307 19.34 18.55 6.76
C LYS A 307 18.24 17.56 6.42
N LEU A 308 18.35 16.30 6.88
CA LEU A 308 17.28 15.31 6.68
C LEU A 308 15.99 15.69 7.41
N ILE A 309 16.06 16.19 8.65
CA ILE A 309 14.89 16.72 9.37
C ILE A 309 14.24 17.87 8.59
N LEU A 310 15.02 18.83 8.11
CA LEU A 310 14.52 19.99 7.36
C LEU A 310 13.90 19.57 6.01
N SER A 311 14.45 18.54 5.35
CA SER A 311 13.93 18.02 4.09
C SER A 311 12.48 17.50 4.21
N GLU A 312 12.17 16.90 5.36
CA GLU A 312 10.85 16.36 5.70
C GLU A 312 9.91 17.47 6.20
N THR A 313 10.38 18.31 7.12
CA THR A 313 9.53 19.17 7.95
C THR A 313 9.41 20.61 7.46
N ILE A 314 10.31 21.09 6.59
CA ILE A 314 10.36 22.48 6.11
C ILE A 314 10.10 22.56 4.60
N LEU A 315 9.44 23.64 4.16
CA LEU A 315 9.23 23.92 2.74
C LEU A 315 10.57 24.16 2.04
N PRO A 316 10.80 23.64 0.82
CA PRO A 316 12.11 23.70 0.15
C PRO A 316 12.72 25.10 0.09
N ARG A 317 11.91 26.11 -0.23
CA ARG A 317 12.32 27.53 -0.31
C ARG A 317 12.83 28.13 1.01
N SER A 318 12.48 27.52 2.15
CA SER A 318 12.80 28.02 3.49
C SER A 318 13.87 27.18 4.19
N GLN A 319 14.25 26.02 3.63
CA GLN A 319 15.24 25.12 4.24
C GLN A 319 16.59 25.81 4.45
N GLY A 320 17.07 26.57 3.45
CA GLY A 320 18.33 27.31 3.55
C GLY A 320 18.32 28.32 4.69
N TYR A 321 17.25 29.11 4.82
CA TYR A 321 17.08 30.06 5.92
C TYR A 321 17.10 29.35 7.28
N VAL A 322 16.27 28.32 7.47
CA VAL A 322 16.19 27.61 8.75
C VAL A 322 17.52 26.95 9.11
N TYR A 323 18.21 26.37 8.12
CA TYR A 323 19.54 25.78 8.34
C TYR A 323 20.55 26.83 8.81
N GLN A 324 20.58 28.02 8.20
CA GLN A 324 21.45 29.10 8.64
C GLN A 324 21.10 29.57 10.06
N CYS A 325 19.82 29.69 10.41
CA CYS A 325 19.45 30.03 11.79
C CYS A 325 19.92 28.98 12.79
N ILE A 326 19.89 27.69 12.43
CA ILE A 326 20.46 26.63 13.27
C ILE A 326 21.97 26.84 13.47
N LEU A 327 22.71 27.09 12.38
CA LEU A 327 24.17 27.27 12.42
C LEU A 327 24.61 28.54 13.15
N SER A 328 23.88 29.65 13.01
CA SER A 328 24.20 30.95 13.60
C SER A 328 23.62 31.14 15.00
N ASN A 329 22.90 30.15 15.52
CA ASN A 329 22.13 30.26 16.77
C ASN A 329 21.12 31.42 16.77
N GLU A 330 20.46 31.65 15.63
CA GLU A 330 19.40 32.66 15.48
C GLU A 330 18.02 32.03 15.69
N TYR A 331 17.08 32.79 16.25
CA TYR A 331 15.76 32.27 16.57
C TYR A 331 14.95 31.99 15.29
N ILE A 332 14.33 30.81 15.21
CA ILE A 332 13.56 30.38 14.03
C ILE A 332 12.09 30.79 14.21
N ASN A 333 11.59 31.64 13.30
CA ASN A 333 10.20 32.11 13.30
C ASN A 333 9.29 31.25 12.41
N ILE A 334 7.99 31.15 12.75
CA ILE A 334 6.93 30.51 11.93
C ILE A 334 6.85 31.10 10.53
N TRP A 335 7.10 32.41 10.42
CA TRP A 335 6.93 33.19 9.21
C TRP A 335 8.28 33.68 8.71
N HIS A 336 8.56 33.43 7.44
CA HIS A 336 9.66 34.06 6.71
C HIS A 336 9.07 34.68 5.44
N ASN A 337 9.34 35.96 5.19
CA ASN A 337 8.76 36.72 4.08
C ASN A 337 7.22 36.60 3.99
N LYS A 338 6.53 36.73 5.13
CA LYS A 338 5.06 36.61 5.27
C LYS A 338 4.48 35.25 4.84
N GLN A 339 5.31 34.21 4.77
CA GLN A 339 4.90 32.86 4.38
C GLN A 339 5.30 31.86 5.46
N SER A 340 4.45 30.84 5.67
CA SER A 340 4.76 29.76 6.61
C SER A 340 5.94 28.94 6.09
N ILE A 341 6.88 28.60 6.97
CA ILE A 341 8.06 27.79 6.62
C ILE A 341 7.83 26.27 6.78
N ALA A 342 6.86 25.88 7.60
CA ALA A 342 6.63 24.50 7.99
C ALA A 342 5.80 23.73 6.95
N ARG A 343 6.19 22.48 6.69
CA ARG A 343 5.45 21.54 5.84
C ARG A 343 4.48 20.74 6.71
N THR A 344 3.19 20.78 6.38
CA THR A 344 2.18 19.88 6.97
C THR A 344 1.97 18.71 6.00
N SER A 345 2.90 17.74 6.00
CA SER A 345 2.70 16.47 5.30
C SER A 345 1.93 15.52 6.21
N LYS A 346 0.94 14.81 5.67
CA LYS A 346 0.29 13.69 6.38
C LYS A 346 1.11 12.40 6.32
N ASN A 347 2.12 12.35 5.45
CA ASN A 347 2.89 11.15 5.19
C ASN A 347 4.31 11.31 5.73
N ASP A 348 4.60 10.54 6.78
CA ASP A 348 5.91 10.45 7.40
C ASP A 348 6.83 9.57 6.55
N THR A 349 7.95 10.13 6.10
CA THR A 349 8.93 9.40 5.28
C THR A 349 10.21 9.14 6.04
N THR A 350 10.91 10.20 6.45
CA THR A 350 12.21 10.12 7.10
C THR A 350 12.15 10.52 8.57
N PHE A 351 12.49 11.77 8.90
CA PHE A 351 12.54 12.30 10.26
C PHE A 351 11.34 13.19 10.54
N SER A 352 10.15 12.60 10.53
CA SER A 352 8.92 13.26 10.95
C SER A 352 8.95 13.63 12.43
N LEU A 353 8.02 14.49 12.86
CA LEU A 353 7.91 14.89 14.27
C LEU A 353 7.61 13.72 15.19
N SER A 354 6.70 12.83 14.76
CA SER A 354 6.38 11.58 15.44
C SER A 354 7.63 10.72 15.62
N PHE A 355 8.39 10.51 14.54
CA PHE A 355 9.61 9.72 14.58
C PHE A 355 10.70 10.36 15.45
N LEU A 356 10.86 11.69 15.43
CA LEU A 356 11.79 12.39 16.32
C LEU A 356 11.43 12.17 17.80
N ARG A 357 10.14 12.18 18.17
CA ARG A 357 9.69 11.83 19.52
C ARG A 357 10.05 10.39 19.89
N GLU A 358 9.87 9.44 18.98
CA GLU A 358 10.28 8.04 19.19
C GLU A 358 11.80 7.91 19.42
N LEU A 359 12.61 8.66 18.67
CA LEU A 359 14.06 8.68 18.85
C LEU A 359 14.47 9.29 20.20
N VAL A 360 13.81 10.36 20.64
CA VAL A 360 14.03 10.95 21.98
C VAL A 360 13.65 9.97 23.08
N LEU A 361 12.50 9.31 22.96
CA LEU A 361 12.08 8.24 23.88
C LEU A 361 13.10 7.10 23.95
N PHE A 362 13.60 6.66 22.79
CA PHE A 362 14.60 5.60 22.72
C PHE A 362 15.94 6.03 23.33
N ALA A 363 16.40 7.26 23.05
CA ALA A 363 17.68 7.77 23.54
C ALA A 363 17.78 7.77 25.08
N ASN A 364 16.64 7.97 25.75
CA ASN A 364 16.50 8.05 27.21
C ASN A 364 16.03 6.73 27.87
N ALA A 365 15.75 5.69 27.09
CA ALA A 365 15.33 4.41 27.66
C ALA A 365 16.50 3.70 28.35
N SER A 366 16.29 3.23 29.57
CA SER A 366 17.30 2.56 30.40
C SER A 366 17.67 1.14 29.96
N SER A 367 17.05 0.61 28.90
CA SER A 367 17.18 -0.79 28.50
C SER A 367 17.69 -0.95 27.07
N ASP A 368 18.87 -1.56 26.96
CA ASP A 368 19.46 -2.07 25.73
C ASP A 368 18.71 -3.28 25.14
N LEU A 369 17.46 -3.55 25.56
CA LEU A 369 16.61 -4.62 25.00
C LEU A 369 15.45 -4.10 24.13
N LYS A 370 15.17 -2.78 24.10
CA LYS A 370 14.11 -2.22 23.23
C LYS A 370 14.56 -2.10 21.77
N PRO A 371 13.72 -2.44 20.77
CA PRO A 371 14.07 -2.23 19.37
C PRO A 371 14.34 -0.74 19.10
N VAL A 372 15.34 -0.45 18.27
CA VAL A 372 15.63 0.90 17.80
C VAL A 372 14.49 1.30 16.85
N PRO A 373 13.89 2.49 17.01
CA PRO A 373 12.88 2.97 16.07
C PRO A 373 13.40 2.96 14.62
N THR A 374 12.49 2.69 13.67
CA THR A 374 12.80 2.69 12.24
C THR A 374 11.76 3.49 11.48
N CYS A 375 12.18 4.41 10.61
CA CYS A 375 11.23 5.22 9.84
C CYS A 375 10.74 4.49 8.58
N SER A 376 9.71 5.06 7.94
CA SER A 376 9.11 4.54 6.71
C SER A 376 10.15 4.38 5.58
N ALA A 377 11.06 5.34 5.42
CA ALA A 377 12.13 5.28 4.42
C ALA A 377 13.08 4.09 4.63
N GLU A 378 13.38 3.73 5.87
CA GLU A 378 14.18 2.53 6.16
C GLU A 378 13.43 1.26 5.74
N ASN A 379 12.14 1.16 6.07
CA ASN A 379 11.28 0.05 5.68
C ASN A 379 11.18 -0.08 4.15
N ILE A 380 10.99 1.05 3.43
CA ILE A 380 10.94 1.11 1.96
C ILE A 380 12.25 0.63 1.35
N CYS A 381 13.38 1.18 1.78
CA CYS A 381 14.68 0.77 1.27
C CYS A 381 14.94 -0.71 1.54
N PHE A 382 14.61 -1.21 2.74
CA PHE A 382 14.73 -2.63 3.07
C PHE A 382 13.90 -3.51 2.12
N CYS A 383 12.63 -3.15 1.88
CA CYS A 383 11.77 -3.88 0.95
C CYS A 383 12.36 -3.91 -0.46
N TRP A 384 12.84 -2.79 -0.97
CA TRP A 384 13.45 -2.73 -2.30
C TRP A 384 14.75 -3.55 -2.39
N ILE A 385 15.53 -3.62 -1.31
CA ILE A 385 16.71 -4.47 -1.25
C ILE A 385 16.30 -5.96 -1.23
N MET A 386 15.27 -6.34 -0.48
CA MET A 386 14.76 -7.72 -0.49
C MET A 386 14.20 -8.11 -1.87
N ALA A 387 13.48 -7.22 -2.54
CA ALA A 387 13.01 -7.41 -3.91
C ALA A 387 14.19 -7.57 -4.90
N TYR A 388 15.24 -6.76 -4.75
CA TYR A 388 16.48 -6.91 -5.52
C TYR A 388 17.14 -8.28 -5.27
N GLN A 389 17.06 -8.77 -4.03
CA GLN A 389 17.50 -10.10 -3.63
C GLN A 389 16.51 -11.20 -4.06
N THR A 390 15.57 -10.94 -4.97
CA THR A 390 14.61 -11.89 -5.54
C THR A 390 13.57 -12.45 -4.56
N VAL A 391 13.41 -11.81 -3.39
CA VAL A 391 12.25 -12.06 -2.53
C VAL A 391 11.00 -11.55 -3.24
N GLN A 392 9.97 -12.39 -3.34
CA GLN A 392 8.73 -12.01 -3.98
C GLN A 392 8.07 -10.84 -3.25
N PRO A 393 7.67 -9.75 -3.92
CA PRO A 393 7.13 -8.57 -3.26
C PRO A 393 5.96 -8.84 -2.30
N SER A 394 5.06 -9.76 -2.64
CA SER A 394 3.93 -10.14 -1.77
C SER A 394 4.33 -10.91 -0.51
N ASP A 395 5.55 -11.46 -0.48
CA ASP A 395 6.07 -12.27 0.62
C ASP A 395 7.08 -11.51 1.48
N ILE A 396 7.57 -10.34 1.04
CA ILE A 396 8.50 -9.50 1.83
C ILE A 396 7.93 -9.16 3.21
N PHE A 397 6.64 -8.81 3.29
CA PHE A 397 5.97 -8.46 4.55
C PHE A 397 5.68 -9.66 5.46
N LYS A 398 5.90 -10.89 4.95
CA LYS A 398 5.76 -12.13 5.72
C LYS A 398 7.09 -12.59 6.28
N LEU A 399 8.19 -11.93 5.91
CA LEU A 399 9.50 -12.23 6.47
C LEU A 399 9.45 -12.04 7.98
N SER A 400 10.09 -12.96 8.66
CA SER A 400 10.17 -13.09 10.10
C SER A 400 11.63 -13.18 10.51
N SER A 401 11.85 -13.19 11.82
CA SER A 401 13.17 -13.41 12.39
C SER A 401 13.80 -14.74 12.00
N ASN A 402 12.98 -15.78 11.83
CA ASN A 402 13.42 -17.14 11.56
C ASN A 402 13.84 -17.35 10.11
N ASP A 403 13.44 -16.46 9.20
CA ASP A 403 13.84 -16.54 7.78
C ASP A 403 15.31 -16.11 7.58
N PHE A 404 15.91 -15.40 8.55
CA PHE A 404 17.30 -14.94 8.50
C PHE A 404 18.22 -15.79 9.38
N LYS A 405 19.28 -16.33 8.78
CA LYS A 405 20.35 -17.05 9.50
C LYS A 405 21.65 -16.25 9.44
N PHE A 406 22.37 -16.18 10.56
CA PHE A 406 23.58 -15.37 10.69
C PHE A 406 24.81 -16.25 10.90
N ILE A 407 25.75 -16.20 9.96
CA ILE A 407 27.03 -16.92 10.08
C ILE A 407 28.02 -16.05 10.84
N ARG A 408 28.53 -16.54 11.97
CA ARG A 408 29.44 -15.81 12.86
C ARG A 408 30.85 -16.39 12.86
N ARG A 409 31.84 -15.52 13.01
CA ARG A 409 33.22 -15.90 13.35
C ARG A 409 33.33 -16.26 14.83
N ARG A 410 34.47 -16.85 15.23
CA ARG A 410 34.78 -17.18 16.63
C ARG A 410 34.72 -15.96 17.57
N ASN A 411 34.97 -14.76 17.07
CA ASN A 411 34.87 -13.50 17.81
C ASN A 411 33.43 -12.95 17.93
N GLY A 412 32.41 -13.69 17.45
CA GLY A 412 31.01 -13.29 17.48
C GLY A 412 30.56 -12.37 16.32
N GLU A 413 31.48 -11.90 15.48
CA GLU A 413 31.20 -11.03 14.34
C GLU A 413 30.40 -11.77 13.26
N VAL A 414 29.28 -11.19 12.83
CA VAL A 414 28.46 -11.73 11.73
C VAL A 414 29.16 -11.45 10.40
N THR A 415 29.43 -12.49 9.63
CA THR A 415 30.12 -12.42 8.32
C THR A 415 29.17 -12.55 7.13
N HIS A 416 28.12 -13.36 7.29
CA HIS A 416 27.13 -13.59 6.24
C HIS A 416 25.73 -13.62 6.81
N ILE A 417 24.78 -13.22 5.98
CA ILE A 417 23.34 -13.30 6.23
C ILE A 417 22.75 -14.21 5.16
N GLU A 418 22.19 -15.34 5.58
CA GLU A 418 21.42 -16.21 4.72
C GLU A 418 19.93 -15.93 4.91
N LEU A 419 19.18 -16.01 3.80
CA LEU A 419 17.75 -15.78 3.80
C LEU A 419 17.07 -16.96 3.10
N GLU A 420 16.17 -17.63 3.83
CA GLU A 420 15.33 -18.71 3.34
C GLU A 420 13.90 -18.40 3.75
N TYR A 421 12.99 -18.27 2.79
CA TYR A 421 11.60 -17.88 3.06
C TYR A 421 10.60 -18.76 2.31
N PHE A 422 9.37 -18.86 2.83
CA PHE A 422 8.29 -19.56 2.16
C PHE A 422 7.65 -18.70 1.06
N LYS A 423 7.78 -19.14 -0.20
CA LYS A 423 7.25 -18.42 -1.36
C LYS A 423 5.82 -18.85 -1.67
N GLY A 424 4.86 -17.94 -1.43
CA GLY A 424 3.44 -18.28 -1.38
C GLY A 424 2.87 -18.85 -2.68
N ARG A 425 3.27 -18.30 -3.85
CA ARG A 425 2.75 -18.76 -5.16
C ARG A 425 3.29 -20.12 -5.61
N SER A 426 4.45 -20.53 -5.10
CA SER A 426 5.05 -21.84 -5.44
C SER A 426 4.84 -22.89 -4.36
N GLY A 427 4.39 -22.49 -3.16
CA GLY A 427 4.18 -23.40 -2.03
C GLY A 427 5.46 -24.07 -1.53
N ARG A 428 6.63 -23.44 -1.71
CA ARG A 428 7.95 -24.03 -1.41
C ARG A 428 8.86 -23.03 -0.73
N LEU A 429 9.80 -23.53 0.07
CA LEU A 429 10.92 -22.73 0.60
C LEU A 429 11.83 -22.29 -0.54
N HIS A 430 12.30 -21.05 -0.47
CA HIS A 430 13.20 -20.45 -1.44
C HIS A 430 14.40 -19.83 -0.73
N GLN A 431 15.58 -20.32 -1.07
CA GLN A 431 16.83 -19.78 -0.58
C GLN A 431 17.33 -18.68 -1.51
N VAL A 432 17.66 -17.54 -0.91
CA VAL A 432 18.19 -16.37 -1.60
C VAL A 432 19.71 -16.36 -1.50
N LYS A 433 20.39 -15.70 -2.45
CA LYS A 433 21.84 -15.52 -2.41
C LYS A 433 22.28 -14.90 -1.07
N SER A 434 23.21 -15.58 -0.40
CA SER A 434 23.83 -15.12 0.85
C SER A 434 24.49 -13.75 0.69
N LEU A 435 24.33 -12.91 1.72
CA LEU A 435 24.86 -11.54 1.77
C LEU A 435 26.08 -11.46 2.67
N GLU A 436 27.23 -11.08 2.13
CA GLU A 436 28.41 -10.75 2.90
C GLU A 436 28.24 -9.42 3.65
N THR A 437 28.41 -9.44 4.98
CA THR A 437 28.26 -8.25 5.85
C THR A 437 29.36 -7.20 5.66
N LYS A 438 30.42 -7.50 4.90
CA LYS A 438 31.43 -6.51 4.51
C LYS A 438 30.97 -5.58 3.39
N THR A 439 30.02 -6.03 2.56
CA THR A 439 29.46 -5.27 1.44
C THR A 439 28.53 -4.17 1.93
N ASP A 440 28.33 -3.10 1.14
CA ASP A 440 27.42 -2.01 1.50
C ASP A 440 25.98 -2.51 1.75
N ILE A 441 25.51 -3.47 0.94
CA ILE A 441 24.19 -4.11 1.09
C ILE A 441 24.11 -4.94 2.38
N GLY A 442 25.12 -5.77 2.65
CA GLY A 442 25.16 -6.59 3.86
C GLY A 442 25.22 -5.75 5.14
N LYS A 443 25.99 -4.65 5.15
CA LYS A 443 26.03 -3.70 6.27
C LYS A 443 24.67 -3.06 6.53
N ALA A 444 24.00 -2.60 5.48
CA ALA A 444 22.72 -1.91 5.59
C ALA A 444 21.62 -2.84 6.12
N ILE A 445 21.57 -4.08 5.60
CA ILE A 445 20.63 -5.10 6.04
C ILE A 445 20.94 -5.54 7.47
N LEU A 446 22.20 -5.83 7.81
CA LEU A 446 22.57 -6.23 9.17
C LEU A 446 22.13 -5.19 10.20
N LYS A 447 22.41 -3.91 9.95
CA LYS A 447 22.01 -2.82 10.86
C LYS A 447 20.49 -2.74 11.00
N TYR A 448 19.75 -2.83 9.89
CA TYR A 448 18.29 -2.80 9.94
C TYR A 448 17.70 -3.97 10.76
N LEU A 449 18.23 -5.18 10.55
CA LEU A 449 17.82 -6.38 11.28
C LEU A 449 18.17 -6.28 12.78
N GLN A 450 19.33 -5.69 13.12
CA GLN A 450 19.72 -5.42 14.51
C GLN A 450 18.82 -4.39 15.18
N ASP A 451 18.49 -3.31 14.47
CA ASP A 451 17.62 -2.23 14.97
C ASP A 451 16.23 -2.75 15.31
N LYS A 452 15.66 -3.60 14.45
CA LYS A 452 14.38 -4.26 14.71
C LYS A 452 14.43 -5.29 15.85
N LYS A 453 15.59 -5.54 16.47
CA LYS A 453 15.85 -6.58 17.47
C LYS A 453 15.08 -7.85 17.17
N ILE A 454 15.54 -8.50 16.11
CA ILE A 454 15.17 -9.84 15.71
C ILE A 454 15.63 -10.83 16.80
N SER A 455 14.91 -10.81 17.92
CA SER A 455 14.92 -11.85 18.94
C SER A 455 13.93 -12.92 18.49
N THR A 456 14.25 -14.17 18.77
CA THR A 456 13.74 -15.44 18.22
C THR A 456 12.23 -15.71 18.32
N LYS A 457 11.41 -14.72 18.68
CA LYS A 457 9.95 -14.90 18.86
C LYS A 457 9.05 -13.84 18.20
N ASN A 458 9.58 -12.78 17.60
CA ASN A 458 8.74 -11.73 17.01
C ASN A 458 8.85 -11.67 15.48
N ASN A 459 7.70 -11.48 14.82
CA ASN A 459 7.60 -11.18 13.40
C ASN A 459 8.37 -9.88 13.09
N LEU A 460 9.08 -9.85 11.96
CA LEU A 460 9.68 -8.62 11.47
C LEU A 460 8.51 -7.73 11.01
N HIS A 461 8.07 -6.80 11.86
CA HIS A 461 7.01 -5.87 11.48
C HIS A 461 7.56 -4.89 10.44
N ILE A 462 7.48 -5.29 9.17
CA ILE A 462 7.65 -4.43 8.01
C ILE A 462 6.27 -3.89 7.69
N GLU A 463 6.11 -2.59 7.86
CA GLU A 463 4.89 -1.93 7.42
C GLU A 463 4.67 -2.21 5.94
N SER A 464 3.50 -2.79 5.63
CA SER A 464 3.16 -3.05 4.25
C SER A 464 2.99 -1.73 3.51
N ILE A 465 3.86 -1.49 2.53
CA ILE A 465 3.67 -0.41 1.56
C ILE A 465 2.65 -0.95 0.56
N ILE A 466 1.38 -1.05 1.00
CA ILE A 466 0.32 -1.83 0.32
C ILE A 466 0.06 -1.32 -1.10
N LYS A 467 0.37 -0.05 -1.40
CA LYS A 467 0.40 0.52 -2.74
C LYS A 467 1.38 1.68 -2.78
N LEU A 468 2.31 1.66 -3.73
CA LEU A 468 2.96 2.90 -4.17
C LEU A 468 1.89 3.74 -4.88
N GLU A 469 1.10 4.49 -4.11
CA GLU A 469 0.11 5.38 -4.68
C GLU A 469 0.82 6.48 -5.48
N THR A 470 0.50 6.64 -6.75
CA THR A 470 1.12 7.67 -7.58
C THR A 470 0.75 9.05 -7.05
N GLY A 471 1.72 9.82 -6.56
CA GLY A 471 1.48 11.19 -6.07
C GLY A 471 2.70 11.82 -5.39
N ASN A 472 2.84 13.14 -5.50
CA ASN A 472 3.97 13.91 -4.98
C ASN A 472 4.16 13.86 -3.45
N GLY A 473 3.13 13.41 -2.72
CA GLY A 473 3.12 13.32 -1.27
C GLY A 473 3.39 11.93 -0.70
N ASN A 474 3.54 10.89 -1.51
CA ASN A 474 3.75 9.54 -0.98
C ASN A 474 5.20 9.37 -0.41
N PRO A 475 5.42 8.45 0.53
CA PRO A 475 6.75 8.23 1.12
C PRO A 475 7.85 7.90 0.11
N ALA A 476 7.54 7.13 -0.94
CA ALA A 476 8.53 6.78 -1.96
C ALA A 476 8.99 7.99 -2.79
N SER A 477 8.08 8.90 -3.16
CA SER A 477 8.39 10.14 -3.88
C SER A 477 9.23 11.06 -3.03
N GLN A 478 8.91 11.18 -1.73
CA GLN A 478 9.74 11.96 -0.80
C GLN A 478 11.13 11.35 -0.64
N LEU A 479 11.25 10.02 -0.55
CA LEU A 479 12.54 9.33 -0.54
C LEU A 479 13.35 9.58 -1.82
N PHE A 480 12.73 9.56 -3.01
CA PHE A 480 13.43 9.90 -4.24
C PHE A 480 13.81 11.38 -4.35
N LYS A 481 12.99 12.30 -3.84
CA LYS A 481 13.36 13.73 -3.72
C LYS A 481 14.58 13.90 -2.84
N LEU A 482 14.62 13.20 -1.70
CA LEU A 482 15.78 13.17 -0.81
C LEU A 482 17.02 12.61 -1.51
N CYS A 483 16.85 11.53 -2.31
CA CYS A 483 17.92 10.95 -3.12
C CYS A 483 18.47 11.93 -4.17
N GLY A 484 17.59 12.73 -4.78
CA GLY A 484 17.96 13.75 -5.77
C GLY A 484 18.53 15.04 -5.20
N ASN A 485 18.40 15.25 -3.89
CA ASN A 485 18.82 16.47 -3.20
C ASN A 485 19.90 16.15 -2.15
N GLU A 486 19.51 15.96 -0.89
CA GLU A 486 20.41 15.86 0.27
C GLU A 486 21.36 14.66 0.20
N LEU A 487 20.98 13.60 -0.50
CA LEU A 487 21.79 12.39 -0.65
C LEU A 487 22.53 12.32 -1.99
N ARG A 488 22.29 13.27 -2.91
CA ARG A 488 22.77 13.21 -4.29
C ARG A 488 24.27 13.00 -4.37
N ASP A 489 25.05 13.85 -3.72
CA ASP A 489 26.52 13.79 -3.76
C ASP A 489 27.06 12.45 -3.24
N LYS A 490 26.43 11.90 -2.20
CA LYS A 490 26.83 10.61 -1.61
C LYS A 490 26.53 9.45 -2.58
N ILE A 491 25.38 9.52 -3.25
CA ILE A 491 24.97 8.54 -4.26
C ILE A 491 25.87 8.64 -5.49
N GLU A 492 26.08 9.83 -6.04
CA GLU A 492 26.93 10.06 -7.22
C GLU A 492 28.37 9.62 -6.97
N LYS A 493 28.95 9.95 -5.80
CA LYS A 493 30.27 9.47 -5.40
C LYS A 493 30.36 7.94 -5.41
N LYS A 494 29.32 7.25 -4.92
CA LYS A 494 29.24 5.77 -4.92
C LYS A 494 29.09 5.21 -6.34
N LEU A 495 28.24 5.82 -7.17
CA LEU A 495 28.08 5.44 -8.58
C LEU A 495 29.38 5.60 -9.37
N LEU A 496 30.11 6.71 -9.18
CA LEU A 496 31.39 6.96 -9.84
C LEU A 496 32.47 5.96 -9.39
N SER A 497 32.53 5.64 -8.10
CA SER A 497 33.48 4.63 -7.59
C SER A 497 33.28 3.25 -8.21
N LYS A 498 32.02 2.90 -8.51
CA LYS A 498 31.64 1.64 -9.18
C LYS A 498 32.04 1.64 -10.65
N ARG A 499 31.86 2.76 -11.37
CA ARG A 499 32.25 2.88 -12.79
C ARG A 499 33.76 2.70 -12.98
N ARG A 500 34.57 3.26 -12.08
CA ARG A 500 36.03 3.13 -12.13
C ARG A 500 36.53 1.69 -11.88
N GLN A 501 35.77 0.86 -11.15
CA GLN A 501 36.10 -0.55 -10.92
C GLN A 501 35.84 -1.46 -12.13
N VAL A 502 35.17 -0.98 -13.17
CA VAL A 502 34.84 -1.77 -14.38
C VAL A 502 35.77 -1.41 -15.56
N CYS A 503 36.66 -0.42 -15.39
CA CYS A 503 37.58 0.06 -16.42
C CYS A 503 39.05 -0.33 -16.17
N PHE A 504 39.32 -1.42 -15.44
CA PHE A 504 40.64 -2.01 -15.31
C PHE A 504 40.62 -3.46 -15.78
#